data_AF-A0A952ZL22-F1
#
_entry.id   AF-A0A952ZL22-F1
#
_cell.length_a   1.000
_cell.length_b   1.000
_cell.length_c   1.000
_cell.angle_alpha   90.00
_cell.angle_beta   90.00
_cell.angle_gamma   90.00
#
_symmetry.space_group_name_H-M   'P 1'
#
loop_
_entity.id
_entity.type
_entity.pdbx_description
1 polymer ?
#
loop_
_entity_poly.entity_id
_entity_poly.type
_entity_poly.pdbx_seq_one_letter_code
_entity_poly.pdbx_strand_id
1 'polypeptide(L)'
;MDGVFTNYYGPSKRVLRQTWPDGTDLRFNYKIVGGCVPGLRSADAGSGNGNELTRGSTNGTCRGAGCPRIDSWEGQSVTGGDIVGTEVLDSRGNKISQDFNGSGLATQATDANGQPVTYTRDAQNRITRTSDALGRTTVYGYDERGNRNALTDPAGRRTDIDYHTTWNAPISIIRRQDDGSLQTWRYQYDQASGNLTQEIIGDVPRISWPESSPNLPVH
;
A
#
# COMPACT_ATOMS: atom_id res chain seq x y z
N MET A 1 1.30 3.87 -23.57
CA MET A 1 2.46 4.79 -23.48
C MET A 1 3.69 3.93 -23.64
N ASP A 2 4.07 3.62 -24.88
CA ASP A 2 5.27 2.83 -25.17
C ASP A 2 6.17 3.68 -26.06
N GLY A 3 7.41 3.90 -25.63
CA GLY A 3 8.35 4.76 -26.33
C GLY A 3 9.57 5.09 -25.46
N VAL A 4 10.69 5.36 -26.12
CA VAL A 4 11.91 5.87 -25.49
C VAL A 4 11.60 7.24 -24.90
N PHE A 5 11.80 7.41 -23.59
CA PHE A 5 11.66 8.68 -22.88
C PHE A 5 13.03 9.20 -22.45
N THR A 6 13.11 10.51 -22.18
CA THR A 6 14.30 11.15 -21.60
C THR A 6 14.07 11.46 -20.13
N ASN A 7 14.96 10.99 -19.26
CA ASN A 7 14.97 11.34 -17.83
C ASN A 7 15.81 12.60 -17.59
N TYR A 8 15.26 13.53 -16.80
CA TYR A 8 16.00 14.67 -16.28
C TYR A 8 16.15 14.53 -14.77
N TYR A 9 17.40 14.65 -14.30
CA TYR A 9 17.75 14.39 -12.90
C TYR A 9 18.12 15.68 -12.16
N GLY A 10 17.70 15.76 -10.90
CA GLY A 10 18.15 16.80 -9.98
C GLY A 10 19.53 16.52 -9.36
N PRO A 11 20.07 17.45 -8.56
CA PRO A 11 21.32 17.26 -7.82
C PRO A 11 21.28 16.09 -6.83
N SER A 12 20.10 15.73 -6.32
CA SER A 12 19.81 14.55 -5.51
C SER A 12 19.93 13.22 -6.27
N LYS A 13 20.16 13.26 -7.59
CA LYS A 13 20.19 12.10 -8.50
C LYS A 13 18.84 11.38 -8.64
N ARG A 14 17.75 12.03 -8.23
CA ARG A 14 16.38 11.58 -8.49
C ARG A 14 15.91 12.10 -9.85
N VAL A 15 15.02 11.34 -10.51
CA VAL A 15 14.33 11.79 -11.72
C VAL A 15 13.31 12.84 -11.33
N LEU A 16 13.43 14.06 -11.84
CA LEU A 16 12.48 15.15 -11.57
C LEU A 16 11.50 15.37 -12.73
N ARG A 17 11.86 14.91 -13.93
CA ARG A 17 11.02 14.99 -15.12
C ARG A 17 11.31 13.86 -16.10
N GLN A 18 10.28 13.36 -16.75
CA GLN A 18 10.35 12.45 -17.90
C GLN A 18 9.65 13.09 -19.08
N THR A 19 10.24 13.06 -20.26
CA THR A 19 9.65 13.63 -21.48
C THR A 19 9.66 12.61 -22.61
N TRP A 20 8.56 12.54 -23.36
CA TRP A 20 8.40 11.71 -24.56
C TRP A 20 8.62 12.54 -25.84
N PRO A 21 8.88 11.89 -26.99
CA PRO A 21 9.08 12.58 -28.27
C PRO A 21 7.88 13.41 -28.74
N ASP A 22 6.67 13.07 -28.28
CA ASP A 22 5.43 13.81 -28.57
C ASP A 22 5.28 15.10 -27.74
N GLY A 23 6.26 15.41 -26.89
CA GLY A 23 6.28 16.59 -26.03
C GLY A 23 5.52 16.43 -24.72
N THR A 24 4.85 15.29 -24.49
CA THR A 24 4.24 15.00 -23.19
C THR A 24 5.31 14.73 -22.13
N ASP A 25 4.98 15.04 -20.87
CA ASP A 25 5.88 14.84 -19.76
C ASP A 25 5.18 14.29 -18.50
N LEU A 26 6.00 13.70 -17.63
CA LEU A 26 5.70 13.47 -16.23
C LEU A 26 6.65 14.31 -15.39
N ARG A 27 6.13 14.92 -14.33
CA ARG A 27 6.92 15.69 -13.36
C ARG A 27 6.83 15.01 -12.00
N PHE A 28 7.98 14.86 -11.35
CA PHE A 28 8.11 14.14 -10.09
C PHE A 28 8.48 15.11 -8.98
N ASN A 29 7.68 15.11 -7.93
CA ASN A 29 7.90 15.86 -6.71
C ASN A 29 8.11 14.87 -5.57
N TYR A 30 9.19 15.03 -4.81
CA TYR A 30 9.50 14.19 -3.65
C TYR A 30 9.37 15.01 -2.39
N LYS A 31 8.43 14.64 -1.52
CA LYS A 31 8.38 15.14 -0.15
C LYS A 31 9.50 14.49 0.64
N ILE A 32 10.31 15.30 1.31
CA ILE A 32 11.55 14.84 1.93
C ILE A 32 11.75 15.38 3.34
N VAL A 33 12.60 14.68 4.10
CA VAL A 33 13.17 15.15 5.37
C VAL A 33 14.70 15.13 5.30
N GLY A 34 15.37 16.11 5.90
CA GLY A 34 16.84 16.16 5.97
C GLY A 34 17.56 16.56 4.67
N GLY A 35 16.85 16.99 3.63
CA GLY A 35 17.47 17.54 2.42
C GLY A 35 18.12 18.91 2.64
N CYS A 36 19.02 19.31 1.74
CA CYS A 36 19.76 20.57 1.83
C CYS A 36 19.82 21.29 0.47
N VAL A 37 19.73 22.62 0.47
CA VAL A 37 19.90 23.45 -0.73
C VAL A 37 21.30 24.06 -0.74
N PRO A 38 22.12 23.82 -1.78
CA PRO A 38 23.44 24.43 -1.90
C PRO A 38 23.37 25.96 -1.91
N GLY A 39 24.22 26.63 -1.13
CA GLY A 39 24.36 28.09 -1.11
C GLY A 39 23.33 28.86 -0.27
N LEU A 40 22.35 28.16 0.34
CA LEU A 40 21.47 28.77 1.35
C LEU A 40 22.23 28.91 2.68
N ARG A 41 22.38 30.15 3.16
CA ARG A 41 22.86 30.45 4.52
C ARG A 41 21.69 30.36 5.48
N SER A 42 21.89 29.82 6.68
CA SER A 42 20.82 29.73 7.69
C SER A 42 20.36 31.14 8.09
N ALA A 43 19.26 31.63 7.52
CA ALA A 43 18.61 32.85 8.00
C ALA A 43 17.94 32.66 9.37
N ASP A 44 17.73 31.40 9.80
CA ASP A 44 17.00 31.04 11.03
C ASP A 44 17.89 30.46 12.14
N ALA A 45 19.22 30.43 11.97
CA ALA A 45 20.10 30.15 13.10
C ALA A 45 20.18 31.43 13.95
N GLY A 46 19.28 31.53 14.93
CA GLY A 46 19.29 32.60 15.91
C GLY A 46 20.72 32.82 16.43
N SER A 47 21.19 34.06 16.26
CA SER A 47 22.52 34.59 16.61
C SER A 47 23.72 34.12 15.76
N GLY A 48 24.26 35.06 15.00
CA GLY A 48 25.69 35.22 14.73
C GLY A 48 26.40 34.07 14.02
N ASN A 49 26.64 34.25 12.70
CA ASN A 49 27.49 33.42 11.84
C ASN A 49 26.85 32.10 11.37
N GLY A 50 25.81 32.21 10.53
CA GLY A 50 25.25 31.06 9.83
C GLY A 50 26.27 30.46 8.84
N ASN A 51 26.72 29.23 9.09
CA ASN A 51 27.49 28.45 8.13
C ASN A 51 26.66 28.23 6.86
N GLU A 52 27.31 28.32 5.70
CA GLU A 52 26.73 27.96 4.42
C GLU A 52 26.29 26.49 4.47
N LEU A 53 25.04 26.18 4.10
CA LEU A 53 24.59 24.79 3.95
C LEU A 53 25.21 24.21 2.66
N THR A 54 26.54 24.08 2.65
CA THR A 54 27.31 23.61 1.50
C THR A 54 27.49 22.11 1.52
N ARG A 55 27.70 21.59 0.31
CA ARG A 55 28.16 20.23 0.04
C ARG A 55 29.53 20.04 0.70
N GLY A 56 29.52 19.51 1.92
CA GLY A 56 30.69 19.48 2.79
C GLY A 56 30.35 19.53 4.28
N SER A 57 29.11 19.87 4.66
CA SER A 57 28.60 19.52 6.00
C SER A 57 28.49 17.99 6.08
N THR A 58 29.56 17.37 6.58
CA THR A 58 29.62 15.93 6.91
C THR A 58 28.63 15.54 8.00
N ASN A 59 27.81 16.47 8.49
CA ASN A 59 26.79 16.27 9.51
C ASN A 59 25.35 16.18 8.98
N GLY A 60 25.16 15.87 7.70
CA GLY A 60 24.03 15.06 7.18
C GLY A 60 22.59 15.46 7.52
N THR A 61 22.35 16.61 8.15
CA THR A 61 21.05 17.02 8.63
C THR A 61 20.96 18.54 8.59
N CYS A 62 20.32 19.06 7.56
CA CYS A 62 19.70 20.36 7.67
C CYS A 62 18.54 20.19 8.68
N ARG A 63 18.72 20.64 9.94
CA ARG A 63 17.66 20.74 10.96
C ARG A 63 17.36 22.21 11.21
N GLY A 64 16.21 22.71 10.74
CA GLY A 64 15.78 24.11 10.91
C GLY A 64 14.71 24.55 9.90
N ALA A 65 14.19 25.77 10.06
CA ALA A 65 13.14 26.35 9.22
C ALA A 65 13.57 26.61 7.75
N GLY A 66 14.86 26.45 7.41
CA GLY A 66 15.40 26.58 6.05
C GLY A 66 15.63 25.28 5.27
N CYS A 67 15.16 24.12 5.75
CA CYS A 67 15.39 22.84 5.06
C CYS A 67 14.31 22.58 4.01
N PRO A 68 14.66 22.29 2.74
CA PRO A 68 13.68 21.98 1.71
C PRO A 68 12.87 20.76 2.13
N ARG A 69 11.55 20.88 1.98
CA ARG A 69 10.59 19.79 2.23
C ARG A 69 10.16 19.09 0.95
N ILE A 70 10.56 19.63 -0.20
CA ILE A 70 10.20 19.14 -1.53
C ILE A 70 11.45 19.19 -2.41
N ASP A 71 11.70 18.12 -3.15
CA ASP A 71 12.66 18.03 -4.27
C ASP A 71 11.88 17.84 -5.56
N SER A 72 11.93 18.81 -6.47
CA SER A 72 11.01 18.94 -7.63
C SER A 72 11.66 19.67 -8.80
N TRP A 73 11.20 19.41 -10.03
CA TRP A 73 11.72 20.05 -11.25
C TRP A 73 11.65 21.59 -11.24
N GLU A 74 10.55 22.16 -10.73
CA GLU A 74 10.32 23.61 -10.69
C GLU A 74 10.82 24.26 -9.39
N GLY A 75 11.42 23.46 -8.49
CA GLY A 75 11.83 23.89 -7.16
C GLY A 75 13.29 24.31 -7.07
N GLN A 76 13.71 24.64 -5.85
CA GLN A 76 15.13 24.84 -5.54
C GLN A 76 15.91 23.54 -5.74
N SER A 77 17.18 23.68 -6.12
CA SER A 77 18.09 22.54 -6.25
C SER A 77 18.38 21.90 -4.90
N VAL A 78 17.85 20.70 -4.67
CA VAL A 78 18.06 19.95 -3.42
C VAL A 78 19.09 18.84 -3.60
N THR A 79 19.89 18.61 -2.57
CA THR A 79 20.76 17.42 -2.42
C THR A 79 20.37 16.61 -1.19
N GLY A 80 20.47 15.29 -1.28
CA GLY A 80 20.17 14.37 -0.18
C GLY A 80 18.69 14.31 0.25
N GLY A 81 18.48 14.02 1.54
CA GLY A 81 17.17 13.85 2.18
C GLY A 81 16.56 12.46 2.01
N ASP A 82 15.74 12.04 2.97
CA ASP A 82 14.96 10.81 2.90
C ASP A 82 13.56 11.11 2.36
N ILE A 83 13.06 10.24 1.48
CA ILE A 83 11.74 10.41 0.86
C ILE A 83 10.67 9.97 1.86
N VAL A 84 9.74 10.87 2.15
CA VAL A 84 8.55 10.62 2.98
C VAL A 84 7.26 10.80 2.18
N GLY A 85 7.35 11.12 0.89
CA GLY A 85 6.24 11.08 -0.04
C GLY A 85 6.65 11.37 -1.48
N THR A 86 5.82 10.96 -2.42
CA THR A 86 5.97 11.19 -3.85
C THR A 86 4.71 11.78 -4.42
N GLU A 87 4.86 12.57 -5.47
CA GLU A 87 3.77 13.09 -6.26
C GLU A 87 4.22 13.10 -7.72
N VAL A 88 3.35 12.62 -8.62
CA VAL A 88 3.59 12.58 -10.06
C VAL A 88 2.48 13.35 -10.74
N LEU A 89 2.87 14.30 -11.58
CA LEU A 89 1.96 15.09 -12.41
C LEU A 89 2.16 14.70 -13.87
N ASP A 90 1.06 14.52 -14.60
CA ASP A 90 1.10 14.43 -16.06
C ASP A 90 1.07 15.81 -16.73
N SER A 91 1.28 15.84 -18.04
CA SER A 91 1.23 17.07 -18.85
C SER A 91 -0.12 17.77 -18.87
N ARG A 92 -1.19 17.11 -18.40
CA ARG A 92 -2.55 17.65 -18.26
C ARG A 92 -2.82 18.17 -16.84
N GLY A 93 -1.86 18.04 -15.92
CA GLY A 93 -1.97 18.42 -14.52
C GLY A 93 -2.68 17.39 -13.65
N ASN A 94 -3.00 16.19 -14.16
CA ASN A 94 -3.51 15.11 -13.32
C ASN A 94 -2.40 14.63 -12.40
N LYS A 95 -2.77 14.28 -11.17
CA LYS A 95 -1.81 14.12 -10.10
C LYS A 95 -2.11 12.91 -9.26
N ILE A 96 -1.11 12.07 -9.04
CA ILE A 96 -1.17 10.97 -8.07
C ILE A 96 -0.11 11.18 -7.00
N SER A 97 -0.37 10.79 -5.76
CA SER A 97 0.61 10.92 -4.67
C SER A 97 0.60 9.74 -3.71
N GLN A 98 1.71 9.57 -2.99
CA GLN A 98 1.86 8.62 -1.90
C GLN A 98 2.65 9.25 -0.76
N ASP A 99 2.27 9.00 0.49
CA ASP A 99 3.05 9.32 1.68
C ASP A 99 3.60 8.04 2.31
N PHE A 100 4.79 8.13 2.93
CA PHE A 100 5.50 7.01 3.54
C PHE A 100 5.80 7.27 5.02
N ASN A 101 5.88 6.18 5.80
CA ASN A 101 6.45 6.22 7.15
C ASN A 101 7.99 6.13 7.12
N GLY A 102 8.63 6.20 8.29
CA GLY A 102 10.09 6.10 8.42
C GLY A 102 10.70 4.76 7.99
N SER A 103 9.88 3.73 7.76
CA SER A 103 10.29 2.43 7.21
C SER A 103 10.08 2.32 5.70
N GLY A 104 9.68 3.42 5.03
CA GLY A 104 9.42 3.46 3.60
C GLY A 104 8.10 2.81 3.17
N LEU A 105 7.20 2.52 4.11
CA LEU A 105 5.91 1.90 3.81
C LEU A 105 4.84 2.97 3.58
N ALA A 106 4.02 2.79 2.55
CA ALA A 106 2.95 3.71 2.23
C ALA A 106 1.92 3.79 3.38
N THR A 107 1.61 5.02 3.79
CA THR A 107 0.61 5.37 4.81
C THR A 107 -0.64 6.00 4.19
N GLN A 108 -0.48 6.65 3.03
CA GLN A 108 -1.57 7.18 2.23
C GLN A 108 -1.22 7.09 0.74
N ALA A 109 -2.22 6.88 -0.10
CA ALA A 109 -2.14 7.08 -1.54
C ALA A 109 -3.31 7.95 -1.99
N THR A 110 -3.10 8.87 -2.91
CA THR A 110 -4.15 9.72 -3.49
C THR A 110 -4.18 9.51 -4.99
N ASP A 111 -5.37 9.22 -5.53
CA ASP A 111 -5.57 9.01 -6.97
C ASP A 111 -5.65 10.34 -7.75
N ALA A 112 -5.80 10.23 -9.07
CA ALA A 112 -5.92 11.38 -9.97
C ALA A 112 -7.16 12.25 -9.72
N ASN A 113 -8.17 11.72 -9.04
CA ASN A 113 -9.38 12.44 -8.66
C ASN A 113 -9.23 13.15 -7.30
N GLY A 114 -8.05 13.07 -6.67
CA GLY A 114 -7.81 13.64 -5.35
C GLY A 114 -8.41 12.81 -4.21
N GLN A 115 -8.77 11.54 -4.45
CA GLN A 115 -9.37 10.67 -3.44
C GLN A 115 -8.29 9.90 -2.69
N PRO A 116 -8.08 10.17 -1.37
CA PRO A 116 -7.09 9.45 -0.59
C PRO A 116 -7.60 8.07 -0.14
N VAL A 117 -6.66 7.14 -0.01
CA VAL A 117 -6.80 5.88 0.73
C VAL A 117 -5.69 5.83 1.77
N THR A 118 -6.04 5.58 3.03
CA THR A 118 -5.07 5.45 4.14
C THR A 118 -4.88 4.01 4.56
N TYR A 119 -3.68 3.68 5.07
CA TYR A 119 -3.29 2.33 5.46
C TYR A 119 -2.87 2.28 6.93
N THR A 120 -3.43 1.35 7.69
CA THR A 120 -2.95 0.96 9.02
C THR A 120 -2.30 -0.42 8.93
N ARG A 121 -1.24 -0.65 9.71
CA ARG A 121 -0.48 -1.90 9.70
C ARG A 121 -0.27 -2.47 11.09
N ASP A 122 -0.04 -3.78 11.15
CA ASP A 122 0.43 -4.45 12.36
C ASP A 122 1.96 -4.39 12.52
N ALA A 123 2.48 -5.00 13.59
CA ALA A 123 3.91 -5.04 13.89
C ALA A 123 4.74 -5.81 12.83
N GLN A 124 4.09 -6.67 12.03
CA GLN A 124 4.67 -7.40 10.91
C GLN A 124 4.53 -6.63 9.58
N ASN A 125 4.12 -5.36 9.63
CA ASN A 125 3.94 -4.48 8.48
C ASN A 125 2.83 -4.93 7.50
N ARG A 126 1.90 -5.81 7.91
CA ARG A 126 0.73 -6.21 7.10
C ARG A 126 -0.39 -5.19 7.26
N ILE A 127 -1.15 -4.92 6.20
CA ILE A 127 -2.24 -3.92 6.24
C ILE A 127 -3.43 -4.48 7.00
N THR A 128 -3.74 -3.92 8.18
CA THR A 128 -4.89 -4.33 9.01
C THR A 128 -6.12 -3.48 8.77
N ARG A 129 -5.98 -2.29 8.17
CA ARG A 129 -7.11 -1.43 7.81
C ARG A 129 -6.79 -0.56 6.60
N THR A 130 -7.77 -0.40 5.73
CA THR A 130 -7.80 0.67 4.73
C THR A 130 -8.98 1.60 5.02
N SER A 131 -8.81 2.90 4.76
CA SER A 131 -9.92 3.87 4.83
C SER A 131 -9.95 4.70 3.56
N ASP A 132 -11.11 4.78 2.90
CA ASP A 132 -11.31 5.60 1.70
C ASP A 132 -11.49 7.09 2.03
N ALA A 133 -11.64 7.91 0.98
CA ALA A 133 -11.83 9.35 1.07
C ALA A 133 -13.08 9.78 1.86
N LEU A 134 -14.07 8.89 1.99
CA LEU A 134 -15.32 9.11 2.70
C LEU A 134 -15.28 8.56 4.13
N GLY A 135 -14.10 8.12 4.59
CA GLY A 135 -13.90 7.54 5.92
C GLY A 135 -14.44 6.12 6.06
N ARG A 136 -14.89 5.50 4.96
CA ARG A 136 -15.36 4.12 4.96
C ARG A 136 -14.19 3.17 5.03
N THR A 137 -14.30 2.13 5.85
CA THR A 137 -13.12 1.33 6.20
C THR A 137 -13.30 -0.14 5.91
N THR A 138 -12.23 -0.75 5.41
CA THR A 138 -12.11 -2.20 5.32
C THR A 138 -11.07 -2.66 6.32
N VAL A 139 -11.39 -3.67 7.14
CA VAL A 139 -10.51 -4.22 8.17
C VAL A 139 -10.09 -5.63 7.78
N TYR A 140 -8.83 -5.98 8.03
CA TYR A 140 -8.25 -7.27 7.67
C TYR A 140 -7.71 -7.97 8.92
N GLY A 141 -8.02 -9.25 9.05
CA GLY A 141 -7.40 -10.16 10.02
C GLY A 141 -6.44 -11.11 9.31
N TYR A 142 -5.42 -11.54 10.04
CA TYR A 142 -4.43 -12.48 9.55
C TYR A 142 -4.21 -13.62 10.53
N ASP A 143 -3.93 -14.82 9.99
CA ASP A 143 -3.45 -15.94 10.78
C ASP A 143 -1.94 -15.84 11.06
N GLU A 144 -1.43 -16.80 11.83
CA GLU A 144 0.00 -16.89 12.21
C GLU A 144 0.92 -17.13 11.02
N ARG A 145 0.41 -17.71 9.94
CA ARG A 145 1.16 -17.98 8.70
C ARG A 145 1.17 -16.79 7.75
N GLY A 146 0.40 -15.73 8.06
CA GLY A 146 0.32 -14.52 7.25
C GLY A 146 -0.83 -14.52 6.24
N ASN A 147 -1.71 -15.51 6.24
CA ASN A 147 -2.87 -15.49 5.37
C ASN A 147 -3.93 -14.57 5.93
N ARG A 148 -4.68 -13.92 5.05
CA ARG A 148 -5.84 -13.12 5.45
C ARG A 148 -6.98 -14.05 5.82
N ASN A 149 -7.21 -14.27 7.11
CA ASN A 149 -8.29 -15.12 7.63
C ASN A 149 -9.58 -14.34 7.94
N ALA A 150 -9.55 -13.01 7.87
CA ALA A 150 -10.75 -12.20 8.04
C ALA A 150 -10.72 -10.92 7.20
N LEU A 151 -11.89 -10.48 6.79
CA LEU A 151 -12.15 -9.22 6.11
C LEU A 151 -13.47 -8.66 6.64
N THR A 152 -13.51 -7.39 7.02
CA THR A 152 -14.78 -6.68 7.28
C THR A 152 -14.85 -5.51 6.32
N ASP A 153 -15.86 -5.49 5.47
CA ASP A 153 -16.04 -4.42 4.49
C ASP A 153 -16.70 -3.18 5.12
N PRO A 154 -16.80 -2.06 4.39
CA PRO A 154 -17.40 -0.84 4.94
C PRO A 154 -18.87 -0.92 5.32
N ALA A 155 -19.62 -1.89 4.80
CA ALA A 155 -21.01 -2.11 5.21
C ALA A 155 -21.09 -2.91 6.52
N GLY A 156 -19.95 -3.36 7.07
CA GLY A 156 -19.88 -4.19 8.27
C GLY A 156 -20.01 -5.69 7.96
N ARG A 157 -20.05 -6.08 6.68
CA ARG A 157 -20.12 -7.50 6.30
C ARG A 157 -18.77 -8.13 6.52
N ARG A 158 -18.76 -9.20 7.31
CA ARG A 158 -17.56 -9.95 7.66
C ARG A 158 -17.45 -11.21 6.81
N THR A 159 -16.25 -11.43 6.27
CA THR A 159 -15.83 -12.68 5.64
C THR A 159 -14.74 -13.30 6.48
N ASP A 160 -14.92 -14.53 6.92
CA ASP A 160 -13.93 -15.35 7.60
C ASP A 160 -13.44 -16.44 6.63
N ILE A 161 -12.14 -16.74 6.67
CA ILE A 161 -11.47 -17.71 5.79
C ILE A 161 -10.62 -18.64 6.63
N ASP A 162 -10.92 -19.93 6.56
CA ASP A 162 -10.12 -20.98 7.15
C ASP A 162 -9.19 -21.57 6.10
N TYR A 163 -7.97 -21.93 6.52
CA TYR A 163 -6.94 -22.48 5.65
C TYR A 163 -6.54 -23.88 6.07
N HIS A 164 -6.22 -24.70 5.07
CA HIS A 164 -5.64 -26.01 5.28
C HIS A 164 -4.24 -25.87 5.89
N THR A 165 -3.97 -26.65 6.93
CA THR A 165 -2.71 -26.63 7.68
C THR A 165 -1.50 -26.97 6.80
N THR A 166 -1.59 -28.03 5.99
CA THR A 166 -0.49 -28.44 5.09
C THR A 166 -0.31 -27.49 3.89
N TRP A 167 -1.31 -27.39 3.01
CA TRP A 167 -1.14 -26.71 1.72
C TRP A 167 -1.35 -25.20 1.74
N ASN A 168 -1.77 -24.64 2.88
CA ASN A 168 -2.05 -23.21 2.98
C ASN A 168 -3.15 -22.73 2.01
N ALA A 169 -4.06 -23.63 1.64
CA ALA A 169 -5.16 -23.39 0.71
C ALA A 169 -6.48 -23.17 1.48
N PRO A 170 -7.40 -22.31 1.02
CA PRO A 170 -8.65 -22.04 1.74
C PRO A 170 -9.55 -23.29 1.79
N ILE A 171 -10.07 -23.64 2.97
CA ILE A 171 -10.97 -24.80 3.16
C ILE A 171 -12.41 -24.37 3.43
N SER A 172 -12.60 -23.20 4.03
CA SER A 172 -13.92 -22.62 4.25
C SER A 172 -13.86 -21.11 4.11
N ILE A 173 -14.86 -20.54 3.46
CA ILE A 173 -15.10 -19.10 3.43
C ILE A 173 -16.53 -18.90 3.91
N ILE A 174 -16.71 -18.07 4.94
CA ILE A 174 -18.04 -17.73 5.47
C ILE A 174 -18.18 -16.22 5.38
N ARG A 175 -19.19 -15.76 4.64
CA ARG A 175 -19.53 -14.34 4.55
C ARG A 175 -20.87 -14.07 5.21
N ARG A 176 -20.89 -13.16 6.18
CA ARG A 176 -22.11 -12.62 6.77
C ARG A 176 -22.67 -11.51 5.90
N GLN A 177 -23.93 -11.64 5.51
CA GLN A 177 -24.68 -10.65 4.74
C GLN A 177 -25.43 -9.67 5.67
N ASP A 178 -25.99 -8.62 5.09
CA ASP A 178 -26.68 -7.55 5.83
C ASP A 178 -27.98 -8.04 6.50
N ASP A 179 -28.64 -9.05 5.92
CA ASP A 179 -29.82 -9.72 6.48
C ASP A 179 -29.49 -10.75 7.57
N GLY A 180 -28.21 -10.88 7.94
CA GLY A 180 -27.71 -11.84 8.91
C GLY A 180 -27.50 -13.25 8.35
N SER A 181 -27.89 -13.52 7.10
CA SER A 181 -27.63 -14.80 6.44
C SER A 181 -26.13 -15.03 6.25
N LEU A 182 -25.75 -16.31 6.15
CA LEU A 182 -24.38 -16.73 5.90
C LEU A 182 -24.29 -17.31 4.50
N GLN A 183 -23.39 -16.76 3.69
CA GLN A 183 -22.97 -17.38 2.45
C GLN A 183 -21.70 -18.17 2.72
N THR A 184 -21.74 -19.47 2.46
CA THR A 184 -20.62 -20.38 2.75
C THR A 184 -20.06 -20.98 1.47
N TRP A 185 -18.73 -21.05 1.40
CA TRP A 185 -17.99 -21.88 0.44
C TRP A 185 -17.16 -22.88 1.22
N ARG A 186 -17.11 -24.13 0.73
CA ARG A 186 -16.21 -25.16 1.24
C ARG A 186 -15.44 -25.79 0.10
N TYR A 187 -14.17 -26.05 0.34
CA TYR A 187 -13.25 -26.62 -0.64
C TYR A 187 -12.70 -27.94 -0.12
N GLN A 188 -12.66 -28.95 -0.98
CA GLN A 188 -12.02 -30.23 -0.71
C GLN A 188 -10.83 -30.41 -1.64
N TYR A 189 -9.76 -30.99 -1.09
CA TYR A 189 -8.51 -31.19 -1.80
C TYR A 189 -8.12 -32.67 -1.75
N ASP A 190 -7.49 -33.12 -2.84
CA ASP A 190 -6.84 -34.41 -2.89
C ASP A 190 -5.67 -34.46 -1.90
N GLN A 191 -5.65 -35.47 -1.03
CA GLN A 191 -4.70 -35.56 0.09
C GLN A 191 -3.26 -35.84 -0.37
N ALA A 192 -3.06 -36.41 -1.55
CA ALA A 192 -1.73 -36.73 -2.06
C ALA A 192 -1.11 -35.56 -2.84
N SER A 193 -1.91 -34.87 -3.66
CA SER A 193 -1.44 -33.83 -4.59
C SER A 193 -1.73 -32.41 -4.13
N GLY A 194 -2.64 -32.19 -3.19
CA GLY A 194 -3.11 -30.85 -2.79
C GLY A 194 -3.98 -30.16 -3.84
N ASN A 195 -4.40 -30.88 -4.88
CA ASN A 195 -5.26 -30.35 -5.94
C ASN A 195 -6.70 -30.22 -5.47
N LEU A 196 -7.39 -29.16 -5.91
CA LEU A 196 -8.81 -28.95 -5.62
C LEU A 196 -9.65 -30.04 -6.30
N THR A 197 -10.48 -30.74 -5.52
CA THR A 197 -11.37 -31.80 -6.02
C THR A 197 -12.84 -31.40 -5.96
N GLN A 198 -13.22 -30.50 -5.04
CA GLN A 198 -14.62 -30.06 -4.92
C GLN A 198 -14.73 -28.64 -4.39
N GLU A 199 -15.68 -27.88 -4.95
CA GLU A 199 -16.19 -26.62 -4.39
C GLU A 199 -17.68 -26.77 -4.09
N ILE A 200 -18.11 -26.38 -2.89
CA ILE A 200 -19.48 -26.44 -2.40
C ILE A 200 -19.92 -25.03 -2.01
N ILE A 201 -21.04 -24.54 -2.55
CA ILE A 201 -21.54 -23.16 -2.35
C ILE A 201 -22.94 -23.17 -1.71
N GLY A 202 -23.15 -22.32 -0.70
CA GLY A 202 -24.47 -21.96 -0.12
C GLY A 202 -24.85 -22.65 1.20
N ASP A 203 -26.04 -22.32 1.71
CA ASP A 203 -26.77 -23.17 2.66
C ASP A 203 -27.30 -24.38 1.86
N VAL A 204 -26.79 -25.57 2.14
CA VAL A 204 -27.00 -26.80 1.35
C VAL A 204 -28.50 -27.01 1.00
N PRO A 205 -28.88 -27.34 -0.25
CA PRO A 205 -30.05 -28.20 -0.43
C PRO A 205 -29.71 -29.52 0.26
N ARG A 206 -30.64 -30.01 1.09
CA ARG A 206 -30.54 -31.26 1.85
C ARG A 206 -29.77 -32.33 1.07
N ILE A 207 -28.74 -32.90 1.69
CA ILE A 207 -28.13 -34.15 1.22
C ILE A 207 -29.26 -35.18 1.13
N SER A 208 -29.73 -35.47 -0.08
CA SER A 208 -30.37 -36.75 -0.36
C SER A 208 -29.24 -37.75 -0.54
N TRP A 209 -29.00 -38.56 0.48
CA TRP A 209 -28.22 -39.78 0.34
C TRP A 209 -28.86 -40.64 -0.76
N PRO A 210 -28.14 -41.11 -1.80
CA PRO A 210 -28.62 -42.26 -2.53
C PRO A 210 -28.62 -43.45 -1.56
N GLU A 211 -29.80 -44.04 -1.37
CA GLU A 211 -29.97 -45.32 -0.67
C GLU A 211 -29.15 -46.40 -1.39
N SER A 212 -27.95 -46.68 -0.88
CA SER A 212 -27.30 -47.98 -1.03
C SER A 212 -26.22 -48.21 0.04
N SER A 213 -26.72 -48.58 1.23
CA SER A 213 -26.16 -49.48 2.26
C SER A 213 -24.97 -50.37 1.83
N PRO A 214 -24.05 -50.77 2.74
CA PRO A 214 -24.43 -51.45 3.99
C PRO A 214 -23.68 -51.07 5.29
N ASN A 215 -24.44 -51.17 6.38
CA ASN A 215 -24.11 -51.44 7.80
C ASN A 215 -22.63 -51.50 8.22
N LEU A 216 -22.33 -50.98 9.42
CA LEU A 216 -21.63 -51.67 10.53
C LEU A 216 -21.46 -50.71 11.76
N PRO A 217 -21.21 -51.23 12.98
CA PRO A 217 -22.19 -51.48 14.03
C PRO A 217 -22.21 -50.42 15.15
N VAL A 218 -23.28 -50.47 15.93
CA VAL A 218 -23.45 -49.73 17.19
C VAL A 218 -22.58 -50.38 18.28
N HIS A 219 -21.81 -49.58 18.99
CA HIS A 219 -21.29 -49.89 20.33
C HIS A 219 -21.62 -48.74 21.27
#